data_AF-A0A7C4XAD7-F1
#
_entry.id   AF-A0A7C4XAD7-F1
#
_cell.length_a   1.000
_cell.length_b   1.000
_cell.length_c   1.000
_cell.angle_alpha   90.00
_cell.angle_beta   90.00
_cell.angle_gamma   90.00
#
_symmetry.space_group_name_H-M   'P 1'
#
loop_
_entity.id
_entity.type
_entity.pdbx_description
1 polymer ?
#
loop_
_entity_poly.entity_id
_entity_poly.type
_entity_poly.pdbx_seq_one_letter_code
_entity_poly.pdbx_strand_id
1 'polypeptide(L)'
;MGLLKKIFLRLTGAVLLLPALAWAGGEKAEDIVVVADTRMVDSAILKYFSDLYNTNILLFAVWAVVLTAFYGVLLGVIMDYIMARTGIDLRSRKLLEH
;
A
#
# COMPACT_ATOMS: atom_id res chain seq x y z
N MET A 1 50.83 20.00 20.14
CA MET A 1 49.84 18.89 20.24
C MET A 1 50.02 17.99 19.02
N GLY A 2 50.57 16.79 19.20
CA GLY A 2 51.04 15.93 18.10
C GLY A 2 49.99 15.63 17.03
N LEU A 3 50.44 15.40 15.80
CA LEU A 3 49.61 15.11 14.62
C LEU A 3 48.61 13.97 14.90
N LEU A 4 49.07 12.92 15.62
CA LEU A 4 48.25 11.79 16.05
C LEU A 4 47.03 12.20 16.90
N LYS A 5 47.22 13.15 17.83
CA LYS A 5 46.14 13.64 18.71
C LYS A 5 45.09 14.42 17.92
N LYS A 6 45.49 15.14 16.87
CA LYS A 6 44.57 15.88 15.99
C LYS A 6 43.75 14.95 15.10
N ILE A 7 44.35 13.87 14.60
CA ILE A 7 43.66 12.84 13.80
C ILE A 7 42.66 12.10 14.67
N PHE A 8 43.07 11.68 15.88
CA PHE A 8 42.18 11.00 16.82
C PHE A 8 40.98 11.88 17.19
N LEU A 9 41.20 13.15 17.53
CA LEU A 9 40.13 14.09 17.87
C LEU A 9 39.12 14.29 16.71
N ARG A 10 39.60 14.35 15.47
CA ARG A 10 38.73 14.48 14.28
C ARG A 10 37.92 13.21 14.02
N LEU A 11 38.51 12.03 14.22
CA LEU A 11 37.81 10.75 14.11
C LEU A 11 36.74 10.61 15.18
N THR A 12 37.04 10.94 16.44
CA THR A 12 36.04 10.89 17.52
C THR A 12 34.88 11.86 17.26
N GLY A 13 35.18 13.08 16.76
CA GLY A 13 34.15 14.04 16.38
C GLY A 13 33.26 13.55 15.22
N ALA A 14 33.85 12.90 14.21
CA ALA A 14 33.08 12.32 13.10
C ALA A 14 32.15 11.19 13.57
N VAL A 15 32.64 10.29 14.43
CA VAL A 15 31.84 9.18 14.98
C VAL A 15 30.69 9.69 15.84
N LEU A 16 30.89 10.77 16.61
CA LEU A 16 29.84 11.39 17.41
C LEU A 16 28.73 12.07 16.57
N LEU A 17 29.02 12.44 15.32
CA LEU A 17 28.05 13.07 14.42
C LEU A 17 27.28 12.06 13.55
N LEU A 18 27.71 10.79 13.50
CA LEU A 18 27.00 9.73 12.76
C LEU A 18 25.56 9.49 13.26
N PRO A 19 25.27 9.46 14.57
CA PRO A 19 23.89 9.28 15.06
C PRO A 19 22.99 10.46 14.69
N ALA A 20 23.53 11.68 14.68
CA ALA A 20 22.78 12.88 14.31
C ALA A 20 22.39 12.86 12.81
N LEU A 21 23.27 12.37 11.93
CA LEU A 21 22.97 12.16 10.52
C LEU A 21 21.97 11.02 10.30
N ALA A 22 22.06 9.94 11.08
CA ALA A 22 21.09 8.84 11.04
C ALA A 22 19.69 9.29 11.50
N TRP A 23 19.60 10.20 12.47
CA TRP A 23 18.33 10.79 12.92
C TRP A 23 17.81 11.91 12.01
N ALA A 24 18.68 12.57 11.25
CA ALA A 24 18.28 13.59 10.27
C ALA A 24 17.70 13.02 8.96
N GLY A 25 17.85 11.71 8.72
CA GLY A 25 17.24 10.98 7.60
C GLY A 25 15.83 10.44 7.88
N GLY A 26 15.29 10.64 9.09
CA GLY A 26 13.89 10.35 9.36
C GLY A 26 13.01 11.34 8.60
N GLU A 27 12.11 10.83 7.77
CA GLU A 27 11.06 11.62 7.12
C GLU A 27 10.41 12.53 8.18
N LYS A 28 10.19 13.81 7.84
CA LYS A 28 9.50 14.76 8.72
C LYS A 28 8.29 14.04 9.28
N ALA A 29 8.15 13.96 10.60
CA ALA A 29 6.97 13.39 11.23
C ALA A 29 5.76 14.15 10.70
N GLU A 30 5.10 13.58 9.68
CA GLU A 30 3.88 14.12 9.12
C GLU A 30 2.84 13.98 10.21
N ASP A 31 2.16 15.09 10.50
CA ASP A 31 1.09 15.13 11.48
C ASP A 31 0.08 14.05 11.06
N ILE A 32 -0.22 13.10 11.95
CA ILE A 32 -1.16 12.01 11.65
C ILE A 32 -2.54 12.65 11.58
N VAL A 33 -2.91 13.16 10.40
CA VAL A 33 -4.22 13.74 10.18
C VAL A 33 -5.22 12.59 10.14
N VAL A 34 -6.01 12.47 11.21
CA VAL A 34 -7.13 11.54 11.27
C VAL A 34 -8.25 12.09 10.39
N VAL A 35 -8.34 11.61 9.16
CA VAL A 35 -9.33 12.06 8.17
C VAL A 35 -10.61 11.21 8.22
N ALA A 36 -10.49 9.92 8.55
CA ALA A 36 -11.64 9.02 8.71
C ALA A 36 -12.08 8.95 10.18
N ASP A 37 -13.34 9.29 10.47
CA ASP A 37 -13.91 9.15 11.81
C ASP A 37 -14.34 7.70 12.07
N THR A 38 -13.72 7.05 13.06
CA THR A 38 -13.95 5.63 13.40
C THR A 38 -14.79 5.43 14.66
N ARG A 39 -15.37 6.50 15.23
CA ARG A 39 -16.07 6.46 16.52
C ARG A 39 -17.43 5.75 16.49
N MET A 40 -18.14 5.77 15.37
CA MET A 40 -19.46 5.16 15.19
C MET A 40 -19.46 4.03 14.16
N VAL A 41 -18.29 3.44 13.88
CA VAL A 41 -18.18 2.36 12.92
C VAL A 41 -18.34 1.01 13.64
N ASP A 42 -19.55 0.47 13.58
CA ASP A 42 -19.90 -0.81 14.24
C ASP A 42 -19.35 -2.04 13.50
N SER A 43 -19.12 -1.92 12.20
CA SER A 43 -18.57 -3.01 11.38
C SER A 43 -17.05 -3.10 11.53
N ALA A 44 -16.57 -4.25 12.02
CA ALA A 44 -15.15 -4.52 12.20
C ALA A 44 -14.33 -4.36 10.90
N ILE A 45 -14.92 -4.68 9.75
CA ILE A 45 -14.27 -4.59 8.44
C ILE A 45 -14.13 -3.13 8.01
N LEU A 46 -15.20 -2.33 8.13
CA LEU A 46 -15.11 -0.90 7.82
C LEU A 46 -14.13 -0.21 8.75
N LYS A 47 -14.18 -0.53 10.05
CA LYS A 47 -13.27 0.05 11.03
C LYS A 47 -11.82 -0.24 10.68
N TYR A 48 -11.51 -1.46 10.28
CA TYR A 48 -10.17 -1.84 9.81
C TYR A 48 -9.71 -0.96 8.64
N PHE A 49 -10.53 -0.79 7.59
CA PHE A 49 -10.13 0.06 6.45
C PHE A 49 -10.04 1.54 6.80
N SER A 50 -10.91 2.04 7.68
CA SER A 50 -10.85 3.43 8.14
C SER A 50 -9.64 3.70 9.03
N ASP A 51 -9.26 2.78 9.91
CA ASP A 51 -8.04 2.88 10.71
C ASP A 51 -6.80 2.80 9.81
N LEU A 52 -6.83 1.97 8.77
CA LEU A 52 -5.76 1.85 7.79
C LEU A 52 -5.57 3.14 6.97
N TYR A 53 -6.66 3.81 6.61
CA TYR A 53 -6.63 5.10 5.92
C TYR A 53 -5.92 6.17 6.74
N ASN A 54 -6.14 6.18 8.06
CA ASN A 54 -5.53 7.14 8.98
C ASN A 54 -4.08 6.81 9.35
N THR A 55 -3.72 5.52 9.41
CA THR A 55 -2.41 5.08 9.91
C THR A 55 -1.39 4.76 8.82
N ASN A 56 -1.85 4.28 7.65
CA ASN A 56 -0.98 3.88 6.55
C ASN A 56 -1.71 3.96 5.20
N ILE A 57 -1.61 5.13 4.56
CA ILE A 57 -2.25 5.42 3.27
C ILE A 57 -1.78 4.50 2.14
N LEU A 58 -0.51 4.06 2.16
CA LEU A 58 0.05 3.17 1.14
C LEU A 58 -0.59 1.79 1.20
N LEU A 59 -0.69 1.22 2.41
CA LEU A 59 -1.32 -0.08 2.60
C LEU A 59 -2.81 -0.02 2.26
N PHE A 60 -3.49 1.08 2.59
CA PHE A 60 -4.87 1.33 2.15
C PHE A 60 -4.98 1.35 0.62
N ALA A 61 -4.08 2.05 -0.08
CA ALA A 61 -4.08 2.13 -1.54
C ALA A 61 -3.86 0.75 -2.19
N VAL A 62 -2.95 -0.06 -1.65
CA VAL A 62 -2.74 -1.44 -2.12
C VAL A 62 -4.01 -2.27 -1.99
N TRP A 63 -4.69 -2.20 -0.84
CA TRP A 63 -5.98 -2.87 -0.65
C TRP A 63 -7.04 -2.41 -1.64
N ALA A 64 -7.14 -1.11 -1.91
CA ALA A 64 -8.07 -0.57 -2.88
C ALA A 64 -7.84 -1.18 -4.28
N VAL A 65 -6.59 -1.22 -4.75
CA VAL A 65 -6.24 -1.82 -6.05
C VAL A 65 -6.57 -3.32 -6.10
N VAL A 66 -6.22 -4.07 -5.06
CA VAL A 66 -6.49 -5.52 -4.99
C VAL A 66 -8.00 -5.79 -5.02
N LEU A 67 -8.79 -5.05 -4.25
CA LEU A 67 -10.24 -5.21 -4.22
C LEU A 67 -10.86 -4.85 -5.57
N THR A 68 -10.44 -3.76 -6.22
CA THR A 68 -10.94 -3.39 -7.55
C THR A 68 -10.64 -4.49 -8.58
N ALA A 69 -9.42 -5.01 -8.62
CA ALA A 69 -9.05 -6.10 -9.52
C ALA A 69 -9.88 -7.36 -9.24
N PHE A 70 -10.03 -7.72 -7.96
CA PHE A 70 -10.82 -8.88 -7.54
C PHE A 70 -12.29 -8.75 -7.96
N TYR A 71 -12.94 -7.61 -7.70
CA TYR A 71 -14.33 -7.39 -8.10
C TYR A 71 -14.50 -7.39 -9.62
N GLY A 72 -13.54 -6.84 -10.37
CA GLY A 72 -13.55 -6.88 -11.84
C GLY A 72 -13.52 -8.31 -12.38
N VAL A 73 -12.61 -9.14 -11.87
CA VAL A 73 -12.52 -10.57 -12.23
C VAL A 73 -13.78 -11.32 -11.81
N LEU A 74 -14.26 -11.10 -10.59
CA LEU A 74 -15.47 -11.74 -10.07
C LEU A 74 -16.69 -11.44 -10.94
N LEU A 75 -16.87 -10.17 -11.35
CA LEU A 75 -17.96 -9.79 -12.24
C LEU A 75 -17.82 -10.44 -13.63
N GLY A 76 -16.61 -10.47 -14.19
CA GLY A 76 -16.34 -11.14 -15.46
C GLY A 76 -16.69 -12.63 -15.42
N VAL A 77 -16.26 -13.33 -14.37
CA VAL A 77 -16.56 -14.76 -14.16
C VAL A 77 -18.07 -15.00 -14.01
N ILE A 78 -18.77 -14.13 -13.28
CA ILE A 78 -20.23 -14.22 -13.14
C ILE A 78 -20.91 -14.03 -14.50
N MET A 79 -20.46 -13.06 -15.29
CA MET A 79 -21.03 -12.81 -16.60
C MET A 79 -20.82 -13.99 -17.55
N ASP A 80 -19.61 -14.55 -17.58
CA ASP A 80 -19.30 -15.75 -18.37
C ASP A 80 -20.18 -16.94 -17.95
N TYR A 81 -20.42 -17.09 -16.65
CA TYR A 81 -21.29 -18.14 -16.12
C TYR A 81 -22.75 -17.97 -16.54
N ILE A 82 -23.27 -16.75 -16.49
CA ILE A 82 -24.64 -16.44 -16.93
C ILE A 82 -24.75 -16.69 -18.45
N MET A 83 -23.78 -16.21 -19.23
CA MET A 83 -23.77 -16.32 -20.69
C MET A 83 -23.70 -17.79 -21.17
N ALA A 84 -22.94 -18.64 -20.47
CA ALA A 84 -22.91 -20.07 -20.74
C ALA A 84 -24.27 -20.76 -20.51
N ARG A 85 -25.09 -20.25 -19.58
CA ARG A 85 -26.42 -20.81 -19.28
C ARG A 85 -27.52 -20.30 -20.20
N THR A 86 -27.35 -19.12 -20.79
CA THR A 86 -28.32 -18.54 -21.74
C THR A 86 -28.12 -19.02 -23.18
N GLY A 87 -27.12 -19.88 -23.43
CA GLY A 87 -26.90 -20.52 -24.74
C GLY A 87 -26.14 -19.66 -25.74
N ILE A 88 -25.66 -18.47 -25.36
CA ILE A 88 -24.78 -17.62 -26.17
C ILE A 88 -23.33 -17.99 -25.81
N ASP A 89 -22.94 -19.23 -26.05
CA ASP A 89 -21.56 -19.64 -25.78
C ASP A 89 -20.64 -19.20 -26.93
N LEU A 90 -19.93 -18.10 -26.71
CA LEU A 90 -18.94 -17.56 -27.67
C LEU A 90 -17.58 -18.29 -27.60
N ARG A 91 -17.43 -19.32 -26.75
CA ARG A 91 -16.16 -20.06 -26.62
C ARG A 91 -15.81 -20.87 -27.87
N SER A 92 -16.79 -21.29 -28.66
CA SER A 92 -16.55 -22.00 -29.92
C SER A 92 -16.97 -21.15 -31.11
N ARG A 93 -15.99 -20.67 -31.88
CA ARG A 93 -16.23 -20.11 -33.21
C ARG A 93 -16.58 -21.28 -34.14
N LYS A 94 -17.86 -21.56 -34.36
CA LYS A 94 -18.26 -22.27 -35.58
C LYS A 94 -18.05 -21.28 -36.73
N LEU A 95 -16.90 -21.37 -37.38
CA LEU A 95 -16.67 -20.76 -38.70
C LEU A 95 -17.69 -21.37 -39.66
N LEU A 96 -18.88 -20.78 -39.71
CA LEU A 96 -19.84 -21.00 -40.79
C LEU A 96 -19.31 -20.25 -42.02
N GLU A 97 -18.14 -20.65 -42.51
CA GLU A 97 -17.80 -20.53 -43.92
C GLU A 97 -18.19 -21.86 -44.54
N HIS A 98 -19.34 -21.86 -45.22
CA HIS A 98 -19.78 -22.58 -46.42
C HIS A 98 -21.31 -22.55 -46.47
#